data_AF-A0A327LQF2-F1
#
_entry.id   AF-A0A327LQF2-F1
#
_cell.length_a   1.000
_cell.length_b   1.000
_cell.length_c   1.000
_cell.angle_alpha   90.00
_cell.angle_beta   90.00
_cell.angle_gamma   90.00
#
_symmetry.space_group_name_H-M   'P 1'
#
loop_
_entity.id
_entity.type
_entity.pdbx_description
1 polymer ?
#
loop_
_entity_poly.entity_id
_entity_poly.type
_entity_poly.pdbx_seq_one_letter_code
_entity_poly.pdbx_strand_id
1 'polypeptide(L)'
;MTQTEPTLAAPLRPSTVDFGAILAAHAERTARTLALRPGNKDRLFDGLMAAGITHVTVTFDGAGDSGQIESIGAWAGETAVDFPATEIPYAALTWDDPEVEMRQLSLEDVVEQLTYDFLSDTHGGWENNDGAYGEFCFDAAARCIHLEFNERFTSSELHTHDF
;
A
#
# COMPACT_ATOMS: atom_id res chain seq x y z
N MET A 1 19.99 -6.99 -62.39
CA MET A 1 19.88 -7.27 -60.94
C MET A 1 18.40 -7.21 -60.60
N THR A 2 17.79 -8.35 -60.30
CA THR A 2 16.39 -8.45 -59.87
C THR A 2 16.29 -8.05 -58.41
N GLN A 3 15.61 -6.94 -58.11
CA GLN A 3 15.25 -6.58 -56.74
C GLN A 3 14.12 -7.51 -56.27
N THR A 4 14.37 -8.26 -55.20
CA THR A 4 13.34 -8.97 -54.44
C THR A 4 12.76 -8.01 -53.42
N GLU A 5 11.46 -7.73 -53.50
CA GLU A 5 10.75 -6.98 -52.45
C GLU A 5 10.80 -7.77 -51.13
N PRO A 6 11.16 -7.14 -49.99
CA PRO A 6 11.12 -7.79 -48.70
C PRO A 6 9.66 -8.07 -48.34
N THR A 7 9.29 -9.34 -48.26
CA THR A 7 7.96 -9.75 -47.79
C THR A 7 7.86 -9.48 -46.29
N LEU A 8 6.92 -8.62 -45.89
CA LEU A 8 6.63 -8.38 -44.47
C LEU A 8 6.19 -9.70 -43.82
N ALA A 9 6.75 -10.03 -42.66
CA ALA A 9 6.33 -11.20 -41.89
C ALA A 9 4.82 -11.10 -41.58
N ALA A 10 4.10 -12.21 -41.67
CA ALA A 10 2.68 -12.26 -41.33
C ALA A 10 2.46 -11.74 -39.89
N PRO A 11 1.44 -10.92 -39.64
CA PRO A 11 1.19 -10.40 -38.30
C PRO A 11 0.99 -11.54 -37.30
N LEU A 12 1.58 -11.40 -36.11
CA LEU A 12 1.37 -12.33 -35.00
C LEU A 12 -0.13 -12.50 -34.76
N ARG A 13 -0.56 -13.75 -34.52
CA ARG A 13 -1.96 -13.99 -34.12
C ARG A 13 -2.25 -13.19 -32.85
N PRO A 14 -3.42 -12.53 -32.74
CA PRO A 14 -3.82 -11.87 -31.51
C PRO A 14 -3.77 -12.88 -30.36
N SER A 15 -3.11 -12.53 -29.27
CA SER A 15 -3.21 -13.27 -28.02
C SER A 15 -4.66 -13.19 -27.54
N THR A 16 -5.23 -14.33 -27.15
CA THR A 16 -6.49 -14.36 -26.42
C THR A 16 -6.17 -14.20 -24.94
N VAL A 17 -6.55 -13.06 -24.37
CA VAL A 17 -6.37 -12.78 -22.94
C VAL A 17 -7.59 -13.34 -22.20
N ASP A 18 -7.34 -14.28 -21.28
CA ASP A 18 -8.38 -14.79 -20.39
C ASP A 18 -8.50 -13.87 -19.16
N PHE A 19 -9.40 -12.90 -19.24
CA PHE A 19 -9.68 -11.99 -18.12
C PHE A 19 -10.22 -12.73 -16.89
N GLY A 20 -10.94 -13.84 -17.05
CA GLY A 20 -11.48 -14.61 -15.93
C GLY A 20 -10.36 -15.25 -15.11
N ALA A 21 -9.39 -15.87 -15.78
CA ALA A 21 -8.21 -16.43 -15.13
C ALA A 21 -7.37 -15.34 -14.43
N ILE A 22 -7.21 -14.15 -15.05
CA ILE A 22 -6.48 -13.03 -14.47
C ILE A 22 -7.15 -12.53 -13.18
N LEU A 23 -8.46 -12.32 -13.21
CA LEU A 23 -9.21 -11.86 -12.03
C LEU A 23 -9.18 -12.89 -10.90
N ALA A 24 -9.28 -14.18 -11.22
CA ALA A 24 -9.19 -15.25 -10.24
C ALA A 24 -7.81 -15.32 -9.57
N ALA A 25 -6.73 -15.23 -10.37
CA ALA A 25 -5.36 -15.19 -9.85
C ALA A 25 -5.11 -13.96 -8.96
N HIS A 26 -5.65 -12.79 -9.34
CA HIS A 26 -5.58 -11.59 -8.51
C HIS A 26 -6.32 -11.77 -7.18
N ALA A 27 -7.56 -12.30 -7.21
CA ALA A 27 -8.34 -12.55 -6.00
C ALA A 27 -7.64 -13.55 -5.06
N GLU A 28 -7.06 -14.62 -5.59
CA GLU A 28 -6.28 -15.58 -4.80
C GLU A 28 -5.05 -14.92 -4.17
N ARG A 29 -4.32 -14.10 -4.94
CA ARG A 29 -3.16 -13.36 -4.43
C ARG A 29 -3.57 -12.43 -3.28
N THR A 30 -4.63 -11.65 -3.45
CA THR A 30 -5.16 -10.77 -2.41
C THR A 30 -5.54 -11.55 -1.15
N ALA A 31 -6.25 -12.68 -1.30
CA ALA A 31 -6.63 -13.53 -0.16
C ALA A 31 -5.41 -14.08 0.59
N ARG A 32 -4.35 -14.49 -0.13
CA ARG A 32 -3.10 -14.96 0.48
C ARG A 32 -2.37 -13.85 1.22
N THR A 33 -2.24 -12.65 0.64
CA THR A 33 -1.64 -11.48 1.31
C THR A 33 -2.40 -11.15 2.60
N LEU A 34 -3.74 -11.11 2.55
CA LEU A 34 -4.59 -10.89 3.72
C LEU A 34 -4.34 -11.93 4.82
N ALA A 35 -4.13 -13.20 4.46
CA ALA A 35 -3.87 -14.27 5.41
C ALA A 35 -2.52 -14.14 6.15
N LEU A 36 -1.52 -13.48 5.54
CA LEU A 36 -0.21 -13.24 6.17
C LEU A 36 -0.24 -12.07 7.17
N ARG A 37 -1.19 -11.14 6.99
CA ARG A 37 -1.22 -9.87 7.71
C ARG A 37 -1.27 -9.99 9.24
N PRO A 38 -2.10 -10.86 9.85
CA PRO A 38 -2.14 -10.98 11.31
C PRO A 38 -0.77 -11.32 11.91
N GLY A 39 -0.03 -12.24 11.30
CA GLY A 39 1.30 -12.63 11.77
C GLY A 39 2.33 -11.50 11.60
N ASN A 40 2.25 -10.70 10.53
CA ASN A 40 3.12 -9.54 10.36
C ASN A 40 2.80 -8.43 11.37
N LYS A 41 1.51 -8.18 11.64
CA LYS A 41 1.09 -7.25 12.69
C LYS A 41 1.63 -7.67 14.06
N ASP A 42 1.54 -8.97 14.37
CA ASP A 42 2.00 -9.46 15.67
C ASP A 42 3.50 -9.23 15.86
N ARG A 43 4.31 -9.55 14.84
CA ARG A 43 5.76 -9.32 14.86
C ARG A 43 6.12 -7.84 14.93
N LEU A 44 5.37 -6.98 14.23
CA LEU A 44 5.56 -5.53 14.32
C LEU A 44 5.34 -5.05 15.75
N PHE A 45 4.21 -5.38 16.37
CA PHE A 45 3.92 -4.92 17.73
C PHE A 45 4.90 -5.48 18.76
N ASP A 46 5.32 -6.74 18.61
CA ASP A 46 6.36 -7.31 19.47
C ASP A 46 7.69 -6.55 19.32
N GLY A 47 8.07 -6.20 18.09
CA GLY A 47 9.25 -5.41 17.78
C GLY A 47 9.19 -3.99 18.35
N LEU A 48 8.06 -3.29 18.18
CA LEU A 48 7.84 -1.95 18.74
C LEU A 48 7.93 -1.96 20.28
N MET A 49 7.26 -2.91 20.94
CA MET A 49 7.31 -3.04 22.40
C MET A 49 8.73 -3.36 22.88
N ALA A 50 9.45 -4.25 22.20
CA ALA A 50 10.83 -4.59 22.55
C ALA A 50 11.79 -3.40 22.39
N ALA A 51 11.50 -2.51 21.44
CA ALA A 51 12.23 -1.24 21.24
C ALA A 51 11.83 -0.14 22.24
N GLY A 52 10.81 -0.36 23.08
CA GLY A 52 10.27 0.67 23.97
C GLY A 52 9.42 1.73 23.26
N ILE A 53 9.00 1.47 22.02
CA ILE A 53 8.09 2.33 21.27
C ILE A 53 6.66 2.02 21.71
N THR A 54 5.96 3.05 22.18
CA THR A 54 4.57 2.95 22.63
C THR A 54 3.58 3.12 21.49
N HIS A 55 3.86 4.02 20.55
CA HIS A 55 3.05 4.22 19.37
C HIS A 55 3.86 4.77 18.21
N VAL A 56 3.34 4.58 17.00
CA VAL A 56 3.88 5.14 15.77
C VAL A 56 2.78 5.92 15.04
N THR A 57 3.09 7.14 14.63
CA THR A 57 2.22 8.01 13.84
C THR A 57 2.69 8.03 12.39
N VAL A 58 1.80 7.78 11.45
CA VAL A 58 2.09 7.81 10.01
C VAL A 58 1.16 8.80 9.33
N THR A 59 1.71 9.81 8.67
CA THR A 59 0.91 10.78 7.90
C THR A 59 1.02 10.48 6.42
N PHE A 60 -0.07 10.64 5.68
CA PHE A 60 -0.11 10.43 4.24
C PHE A 60 -0.93 11.53 3.56
N ASP A 61 -0.55 11.85 2.33
CA ASP A 61 -1.24 12.81 1.48
C ASP A 61 -1.08 12.41 0.01
N GLY A 62 -2.12 12.67 -0.77
CA GLY A 62 -2.20 12.30 -2.17
C GLY A 62 -3.34 13.02 -2.85
N ALA A 63 -3.11 13.37 -4.11
CA ALA A 63 -4.06 13.97 -5.04
C ALA A 63 -3.50 13.85 -6.47
N GLY A 64 -4.38 13.97 -7.46
CA GLY A 64 -3.96 13.95 -8.87
C GLY A 64 -3.32 12.63 -9.29
N ASP A 65 -3.82 11.51 -8.76
CA ASP A 65 -3.36 10.15 -9.05
C ASP A 65 -1.93 9.88 -8.54
N SER A 66 -1.48 10.68 -7.58
CA SER A 66 -0.19 10.52 -6.89
C SER A 66 -0.40 10.67 -5.39
N GLY A 67 0.17 9.75 -4.62
CA GLY A 67 0.09 9.78 -3.17
C GLY A 67 1.26 9.05 -2.54
N GLN A 68 1.58 9.44 -1.32
CA GLN A 68 2.70 8.91 -0.57
C GLN A 68 2.48 9.04 0.93
N ILE A 69 3.29 8.30 1.69
CA ILE A 69 3.51 8.57 3.11
C ILE A 69 4.40 9.80 3.21
N GLU A 70 3.96 10.79 3.99
CA GLU A 70 4.66 12.05 4.21
C GLU A 70 5.67 11.94 5.36
N SER A 71 5.31 11.21 6.42
CA SER A 71 6.24 10.94 7.52
C SER A 71 5.82 9.74 8.38
N ILE A 72 6.81 9.12 9.00
CA ILE A 72 6.65 8.06 10.00
C ILE A 72 7.40 8.51 11.25
N GLY A 73 6.69 8.63 12.37
CA GLY A 73 7.25 9.06 13.66
C GLY A 73 7.04 8.01 14.74
N ALA A 74 8.09 7.69 15.50
CA ALA A 74 8.03 6.77 16.64
C ALA A 74 8.04 7.51 17.97
N TRP A 75 7.30 6.98 18.95
CA TRP A 75 7.08 7.64 20.23
C TRP A 75 7.21 6.68 21.42
N ALA A 76 7.96 7.08 22.44
CA ALA A 76 8.03 6.45 23.76
C ALA A 76 7.24 7.30 24.78
N GLY A 77 5.97 6.96 25.00
CA GLY A 77 5.00 7.85 25.63
C GLY A 77 4.85 9.12 24.78
N GLU A 78 5.00 10.28 25.41
CA GLU A 78 4.93 11.59 24.73
C GLU A 78 6.28 12.03 24.11
N THR A 79 7.31 11.19 24.18
CA THR A 79 8.66 11.55 23.72
C THR A 79 8.91 10.97 22.33
N ALA A 80 9.18 11.83 21.35
CA ALA A 80 9.62 11.41 20.03
C ALA A 80 10.98 10.69 20.13
N VAL A 81 11.10 9.55 19.48
CA VAL A 81 12.31 8.73 19.44
C VAL A 81 12.62 8.30 18.02
N ASP A 82 13.90 8.05 17.73
CA ASP A 82 14.30 7.48 16.45
C ASP A 82 13.95 5.99 16.39
N PHE A 83 13.65 5.48 15.19
CA PHE A 83 13.54 4.04 14.99
C PHE A 83 14.88 3.36 15.26
N PRO A 84 14.91 2.24 15.99
CA PRO A 84 16.12 1.46 16.13
C PRO A 84 16.46 0.78 14.79
N ALA A 85 17.73 0.48 14.58
CA ALA A 85 18.21 -0.32 13.44
C ALA A 85 17.83 -1.82 13.53
N THR A 86 16.76 -2.16 14.26
CA THR A 86 16.29 -3.54 14.43
C THR A 86 15.44 -3.95 13.24
N GLU A 87 15.77 -5.11 12.69
CA GLU A 87 14.98 -5.75 11.64
C GLU A 87 14.13 -6.88 12.21
N ILE A 88 12.92 -7.02 11.69
CA ILE A 88 11.99 -8.09 12.05
C ILE A 88 11.64 -8.94 10.82
N PRO A 89 11.32 -10.22 11.03
CA PRO A 89 10.85 -11.07 9.94
C PRO A 89 9.46 -10.61 9.45
N TYR A 90 9.32 -10.41 8.14
CA TYR A 90 8.10 -10.02 7.45
C TYR A 90 7.75 -11.05 6.37
N ALA A 91 6.55 -11.63 6.46
CA ALA A 91 6.08 -12.61 5.48
C ALA A 91 5.40 -11.89 4.31
N ALA A 92 5.93 -12.03 3.09
CA ALA A 92 5.38 -11.42 1.90
C ALA A 92 5.35 -12.40 0.72
N LEU A 93 4.40 -12.22 -0.20
CA LEU A 93 4.44 -12.93 -1.47
C LEU A 93 5.50 -12.31 -2.38
N THR A 94 6.23 -13.14 -3.15
CA THR A 94 7.11 -12.61 -4.18
C THR A 94 6.30 -12.13 -5.40
N TRP A 95 6.87 -11.25 -6.21
CA TRP A 95 6.16 -10.71 -7.37
C TRP A 95 5.99 -11.78 -8.45
N ASP A 96 7.08 -12.51 -8.75
CA ASP A 96 7.17 -13.51 -9.81
C ASP A 96 6.65 -14.91 -9.40
N ASP A 97 6.84 -15.28 -8.13
CA ASP A 97 6.47 -16.58 -7.57
C ASP A 97 5.51 -16.41 -6.37
N PRO A 98 4.29 -16.98 -6.38
CA PRO A 98 3.33 -16.84 -5.29
C PRO A 98 3.72 -17.61 -4.00
N GLU A 99 4.98 -18.01 -3.85
CA GLU A 99 5.54 -18.47 -2.58
C GLU A 99 5.66 -17.35 -1.55
N VAL A 100 5.51 -17.74 -0.27
CA VAL A 100 5.69 -16.85 0.87
C VAL A 100 7.18 -16.79 1.21
N GLU A 101 7.75 -15.60 1.14
CA GLU A 101 9.12 -15.31 1.52
C GLU A 101 9.15 -14.62 2.88
N MET A 102 10.08 -15.03 3.74
CA MET A 102 10.39 -14.33 4.99
C MET A 102 11.52 -13.33 4.73
N ARG A 103 11.17 -12.05 4.65
CA ARG A 103 12.10 -10.94 4.48
C ARG A 103 12.51 -10.37 5.83
N GLN A 104 13.69 -9.80 5.93
CA GLN A 104 14.09 -8.98 7.07
C GLN A 104 13.88 -7.52 6.70
N LEU A 105 13.00 -6.83 7.42
CA LEU A 105 12.65 -5.42 7.18
C LEU A 105 12.83 -4.63 8.47
N SER A 106 13.18 -3.35 8.36
CA SER A 106 13.19 -2.46 9.52
C SER A 106 11.78 -2.28 10.09
N LEU A 107 11.67 -1.87 11.35
CA LEU A 107 10.35 -1.56 11.94
C LEU A 107 9.61 -0.48 11.15
N GLU A 108 10.35 0.54 10.68
CA GLU A 108 9.81 1.63 9.86
C GLU A 108 9.27 1.11 8.52
N ASP A 109 10.02 0.28 7.81
CA ASP A 109 9.57 -0.32 6.55
C ASP A 109 8.32 -1.18 6.76
N VAL A 110 8.24 -1.96 7.83
CA VAL A 110 7.04 -2.77 8.11
C VAL A 110 5.82 -1.90 8.40
N VAL A 111 6.00 -0.78 9.11
CA VAL A 111 4.94 0.21 9.33
C VAL A 111 4.48 0.79 8.00
N GLU A 112 5.40 1.21 7.14
CA GLU A 112 5.11 1.74 5.80
C GLU A 112 4.33 0.73 4.96
N GLN A 113 4.81 -0.52 4.85
CA GLN A 113 4.15 -1.57 4.09
C GLN A 113 2.72 -1.83 4.58
N LEU A 114 2.53 -1.95 5.89
CA LEU A 114 1.20 -2.16 6.46
C LEU A 114 0.28 -0.95 6.23
N THR A 115 0.81 0.27 6.26
CA THR A 115 0.05 1.48 5.98
C THR A 115 -0.54 1.45 4.56
N TYR A 116 0.29 1.17 3.56
CA TYR A 116 -0.18 1.03 2.18
C TYR A 116 -1.16 -0.14 2.01
N ASP A 117 -0.91 -1.28 2.67
CA ASP A 117 -1.83 -2.42 2.66
C ASP A 117 -3.22 -2.03 3.19
N PHE A 118 -3.30 -1.29 4.29
CA PHE A 118 -4.58 -0.85 4.85
C PHE A 118 -5.27 0.21 3.99
N LEU A 119 -4.51 1.16 3.42
CA LEU A 119 -5.06 2.14 2.47
C LEU A 119 -5.64 1.43 1.24
N SER A 120 -4.90 0.50 0.65
CA SER A 120 -5.36 -0.27 -0.52
C SER A 120 -6.66 -1.04 -0.23
N ASP A 121 -6.76 -1.67 0.95
CA ASP A 121 -7.92 -2.47 1.33
C ASP A 121 -9.18 -1.65 1.62
N THR A 122 -9.02 -0.51 2.28
CA THR A 122 -10.15 0.27 2.82
C THR A 122 -10.52 1.45 1.94
N HIS A 123 -9.53 2.05 1.28
CA HIS A 123 -9.63 3.27 0.48
C HIS A 123 -8.75 3.17 -0.78
N GLY A 124 -8.84 2.06 -1.52
CA GLY A 124 -8.08 1.89 -2.76
C GLY A 124 -8.37 3.02 -3.75
N GLY A 125 -7.32 3.69 -4.24
CA GLY A 125 -7.42 4.87 -5.10
C GLY A 125 -7.67 6.18 -4.36
N TRP A 126 -7.35 6.24 -3.07
CA TRP A 126 -7.43 7.43 -2.20
C TRP A 126 -6.69 8.65 -2.78
N GLU A 127 -5.68 8.43 -3.60
CA GLU A 127 -4.86 9.45 -4.24
C GLU A 127 -5.48 10.07 -5.51
N ASN A 128 -6.57 9.47 -6.01
CA ASN A 128 -7.10 9.84 -7.32
C ASN A 128 -7.87 11.17 -7.29
N ASN A 129 -7.75 11.93 -8.37
CA ASN A 129 -8.46 13.21 -8.56
C ASN A 129 -8.23 14.21 -7.41
N ASP A 130 -9.27 14.55 -6.65
CA ASP A 130 -9.21 15.46 -5.50
C ASP A 130 -8.35 14.88 -4.36
N GLY A 131 -8.23 13.55 -4.29
CA GLY A 131 -7.36 12.85 -3.38
C GLY A 131 -7.86 12.76 -1.93
N ALA A 132 -6.96 12.37 -1.04
CA ALA A 132 -7.23 12.20 0.38
C ALA A 132 -5.95 12.35 1.19
N TYR A 133 -6.11 12.58 2.48
CA TYR A 133 -5.01 12.67 3.44
C TYR A 133 -5.46 12.18 4.80
N GLY A 134 -4.50 11.90 5.67
CA GLY A 134 -4.84 11.42 7.00
C GLY A 134 -3.66 10.95 7.80
N GLU A 135 -3.99 10.25 8.88
CA GLU A 135 -3.02 9.73 9.82
C GLU A 135 -3.40 8.32 10.28
N PHE A 136 -2.41 7.45 10.37
CA PHE A 136 -2.50 6.21 11.11
C PHE A 136 -1.80 6.34 12.47
N CYS A 137 -2.41 5.76 13.50
CA CYS A 137 -1.77 5.55 14.80
C CYS A 137 -1.67 4.05 15.09
N PHE A 138 -0.45 3.53 15.12
CA PHE A 138 -0.13 2.17 15.52
C PHE A 138 0.16 2.16 17.02
N ASP A 139 -0.83 1.83 17.83
CA ASP A 139 -0.70 1.72 19.29
C ASP A 139 -0.13 0.36 19.66
N ALA A 140 1.13 0.33 20.10
CA ALA A 140 1.83 -0.90 20.44
C ALA A 140 1.31 -1.55 21.72
N ALA A 141 0.85 -0.75 22.69
CA ALA A 141 0.32 -1.26 23.95
C ALA A 141 -1.07 -1.88 23.77
N ALA A 142 -1.93 -1.26 22.97
CA ALA A 142 -3.24 -1.78 22.62
C ALA A 142 -3.19 -2.81 21.47
N ARG A 143 -2.05 -2.94 20.78
CA ARG A 143 -1.87 -3.72 19.55
C ARG A 143 -2.95 -3.38 18.51
N CYS A 144 -3.29 -2.11 18.44
CA CYS A 144 -4.37 -1.58 17.62
C CYS A 144 -3.79 -0.62 16.57
N ILE A 145 -4.46 -0.52 15.43
CA ILE A 145 -4.11 0.44 14.38
C ILE A 145 -5.36 1.26 14.11
N HIS A 146 -5.28 2.55 14.39
CA HIS A 146 -6.33 3.51 14.14
C HIS A 146 -6.02 4.28 12.85
N LEU A 147 -7.07 4.61 12.08
CA LEU A 147 -6.98 5.41 10.87
C LEU A 147 -7.95 6.59 10.99
N GLU A 148 -7.41 7.80 10.88
CA GLU A 148 -8.17 9.02 10.63
C GLU A 148 -8.01 9.38 9.14
N PHE A 149 -9.09 9.25 8.37
CA PHE A 149 -9.07 9.43 6.92
C PHE A 149 -9.92 10.64 6.51
N ASN A 150 -9.35 11.52 5.69
CA ASN A 150 -10.02 12.70 5.14
C ASN A 150 -10.04 12.62 3.61
N GLU A 151 -11.24 12.45 3.04
CA GLU A 151 -11.46 12.50 1.59
C GLU A 151 -11.68 13.94 1.13
N ARG A 152 -11.06 14.34 0.02
CA ARG A 152 -11.29 15.64 -0.62
C ARG A 152 -12.32 15.47 -1.73
N PHE A 153 -13.15 16.48 -1.93
CA PHE A 153 -14.06 16.54 -3.07
C PHE A 153 -14.22 17.98 -3.57
N THR A 154 -14.38 18.12 -4.88
CA THR A 154 -14.73 19.38 -5.54
C THR A 154 -16.19 19.34 -6.01
N SER A 155 -16.98 20.36 -5.63
CA SER A 155 -18.33 20.57 -6.14
C SER A 155 -18.41 21.88 -6.94
N SER A 156 -19.25 21.91 -7.97
CA SER A 156 -19.47 23.10 -8.81
C SER A 156 -20.96 23.26 -9.08
N GLU A 157 -21.48 24.47 -8.85
CA GLU A 157 -22.87 24.83 -9.09
C GLU A 157 -22.96 25.92 -10.16
N LEU A 158 -23.86 25.74 -11.14
CA LEU A 158 -24.12 26.72 -12.20
C LEU A 158 -25.53 27.28 -12.04
N HIS A 159 -25.62 28.58 -11.79
CA HIS A 159 -26.88 29.33 -11.83
C HIS A 159 -26.87 30.24 -13.05
N THR A 160 -27.95 30.21 -13.83
CA THR A 160 -28.12 31.07 -15.01
C THR A 160 -29.37 31.91 -14.83
N HIS A 161 -29.23 33.22 -15.02
CA HIS A 161 -30.32 34.19 -14.90
C HIS A 161 -30.28 35.12 -16.11
N ASP A 162 -31.43 35.27 -16.77
CA ASP A 162 -31.68 36.35 -17.72
C ASP A 162 -32.48 37.44 -16.99
N PHE A 163 -32.07 38.71 -17.16
CA PHE A 163 -32.68 39.87 -16.49
C PHE A 163 -33.55 40.69 -17.46
#